data_AF-A0A9D1KM86-F1
#
_entry.id   AF-A0A9D1KM86-F1
#
_cell.length_a   1.000
_cell.length_b   1.000
_cell.length_c   1.000
_cell.angle_alpha   90.00
_cell.angle_beta   90.00
_cell.angle_gamma   90.00
#
_symmetry.space_group_name_H-M   'P 1'
#
loop_
_entity.id
_entity.type
_entity.pdbx_description
1 polymer ?
#
loop_
_entity_poly.entity_id
_entity_poly.type
_entity_poly.pdbx_seq_one_letter_code
_entity_poly.pdbx_strand_id
1 'polypeptide(L)'
;MSGSERPRSDVHSVHRALDVLEAVSAAGEIGVTELADQLGLPISTVHNLLRTLGRRHYLVSSGGRYGLGPALAELQTSWDAGRSLAELLGPRIRDLASAAAGSASAVVLDGDRATVVAFDPGPADLVLNLDTRSSLNPLGLLAGRTLVAAQAPQEWIHRVTRVAGIEPEWAPDDWVRTLSQIAADGLVARGGVRGLTWGVAVPVWSRAGHPICSVACEVPAPLATDARRAELEELVADAADRLSADLGGAAVREAVSFVAAVDAGRVDAGRVSMGGSAGSTGGGAGAGSSSDTAPRGVLCPVDELGRIDRFVPDSLASSGPTLLLVDNPLTIDDQVDVPSVLYRDTVTDWVRLMSHQHNQRDEPLVVSTTASNPTGRPAELWVRRCGVGLDAAPSVAGQRATRDFLAEESESLVATLAPGETWWDDDVLVPGQVRSGLWELRATVDRVPVPLVVATSVRRPDQDVDPVVGPVTGIRFGNLQRATFDHADRRARLAVDLTAGAQQAAFNGPARPSSPWFRPERAITGEYAPGVDVVDGGRAAVNNGNYGVRY
;
A
#
# COMPACT_ATOMS: atom_id res chain seq x y z
N MET A 1 -6.33 -63.13 19.88
CA MET A 1 -7.17 -62.04 19.36
C MET A 1 -6.37 -60.76 19.45
N SER A 2 -5.99 -60.20 18.31
CA SER A 2 -5.63 -58.78 18.16
C SER A 2 -5.69 -58.53 16.65
N GLY A 3 -6.83 -58.00 16.20
CA GLY A 3 -7.02 -57.62 14.81
C GLY A 3 -6.19 -56.38 14.56
N SER A 4 -5.15 -56.52 13.74
CA SER A 4 -4.50 -55.38 13.10
C SER A 4 -5.54 -54.69 12.22
N GLU A 5 -6.00 -53.52 12.65
CA GLU A 5 -6.67 -52.58 11.76
C GLU A 5 -5.69 -52.25 10.64
N ARG A 6 -5.98 -52.73 9.42
CA ARG A 6 -5.36 -52.20 8.22
C ARG A 6 -5.74 -50.73 8.12
N PRO A 7 -4.81 -49.81 7.85
CA PRO A 7 -5.16 -48.43 7.53
C PRO A 7 -6.20 -48.47 6.40
N ARG A 8 -7.36 -47.84 6.62
CA ARG A 8 -8.43 -47.78 5.63
C ARG A 8 -7.83 -47.20 4.34
N SER A 9 -7.84 -47.98 3.26
CA SER A 9 -7.31 -47.54 1.98
C SER A 9 -8.13 -46.36 1.46
N ASP A 10 -7.49 -45.21 1.25
CA ASP A 10 -8.16 -44.03 0.75
C ASP A 10 -8.82 -44.28 -0.61
N VAL A 11 -10.02 -43.72 -0.78
CA VAL A 11 -10.82 -43.90 -2.00
C VAL A 11 -10.20 -43.03 -3.10
N HIS A 12 -9.41 -43.65 -3.98
CA HIS A 12 -8.64 -42.97 -5.03
C HIS A 12 -9.47 -42.07 -5.94
N SER A 13 -10.74 -42.40 -6.20
CA SER A 13 -11.61 -41.55 -7.01
C SER A 13 -12.00 -40.24 -6.32
N VAL A 14 -12.01 -40.21 -4.99
CA VAL A 14 -12.26 -38.99 -4.21
C VAL A 14 -11.03 -38.09 -4.27
N HIS A 15 -9.83 -38.64 -4.06
CA HIS A 15 -8.58 -37.89 -4.24
C HIS A 15 -8.51 -37.21 -5.60
N ARG A 16 -8.69 -37.96 -6.68
CA ARG A 16 -8.65 -37.40 -8.04
C ARG A 16 -9.73 -36.35 -8.28
N ALA A 17 -10.89 -36.47 -7.63
CA ALA A 17 -11.93 -35.45 -7.74
C ALA A 17 -11.55 -34.16 -7.00
N LEU A 18 -10.88 -34.28 -5.85
CA LEU A 18 -10.35 -33.13 -5.10
C LEU A 18 -9.17 -32.48 -5.85
N ASP A 19 -8.24 -33.28 -6.38
CA ASP A 19 -7.10 -32.80 -7.18
C ASP A 19 -7.59 -31.97 -8.39
N VAL A 20 -8.70 -32.40 -9.03
CA VAL A 20 -9.34 -31.64 -10.11
C VAL A 20 -9.90 -30.30 -9.63
N LEU A 21 -10.55 -30.24 -8.46
CA LEU A 21 -11.07 -28.99 -7.91
C LEU A 21 -9.93 -28.02 -7.55
N GLU A 22 -8.86 -28.53 -6.94
CA GLU A 22 -7.67 -27.76 -6.58
C GLU A 22 -6.97 -27.19 -7.83
N ALA A 23 -6.76 -28.02 -8.85
CA ALA A 23 -6.14 -27.58 -10.10
C ALA A 23 -6.98 -26.53 -10.85
N VAL A 24 -8.30 -26.69 -10.91
CA VAL A 24 -9.20 -25.68 -11.48
C VAL A 24 -9.18 -24.39 -10.65
N SER A 25 -9.16 -24.48 -9.33
CA SER A 25 -9.08 -23.31 -8.44
C SER A 25 -7.80 -22.50 -8.66
N ALA A 26 -6.66 -23.17 -8.84
CA ALA A 26 -5.37 -22.51 -9.05
C ALA A 26 -5.30 -21.80 -10.42
N ALA A 27 -5.91 -22.38 -11.46
CA ALA A 27 -5.89 -21.85 -12.82
C ALA A 27 -6.99 -20.81 -13.10
N GLY A 28 -8.02 -20.71 -12.25
CA GLY A 28 -9.22 -19.89 -12.46
C GLY A 28 -10.18 -20.51 -13.48
N GLU A 29 -9.73 -20.70 -14.72
CA GLU A 29 -10.40 -21.48 -15.76
C GLU A 29 -9.40 -22.33 -16.54
N ILE A 30 -9.72 -23.62 -16.75
CA ILE A 30 -8.80 -24.55 -17.41
C ILE A 30 -9.51 -25.50 -18.37
N GLY A 31 -8.86 -25.83 -19.49
CA GLY A 31 -9.32 -26.82 -20.47
C GLY A 31 -9.08 -28.26 -20.01
N VAL A 32 -9.84 -29.20 -20.57
CA VAL A 32 -9.74 -30.63 -20.19
C VAL A 32 -8.38 -31.27 -20.51
N THR A 33 -7.72 -30.85 -21.60
CA THR A 33 -6.41 -31.36 -22.01
C THR A 33 -5.32 -30.86 -21.08
N GLU A 34 -5.33 -29.55 -20.77
CA GLU A 34 -4.39 -28.92 -19.84
C GLU A 34 -4.50 -29.56 -18.44
N LEU A 35 -5.73 -29.81 -17.99
CA LEU A 35 -5.99 -30.45 -16.71
C LEU A 35 -5.53 -31.92 -16.68
N ALA A 36 -5.65 -32.64 -17.79
CA ALA A 36 -5.15 -34.01 -17.91
C ALA A 36 -3.62 -34.08 -17.85
N ASP A 37 -2.95 -33.16 -18.54
CA ASP A 37 -1.50 -33.04 -18.54
C ASP A 37 -0.97 -32.65 -17.15
N GLN A 38 -1.60 -31.65 -16.50
CA GLN A 38 -1.22 -31.18 -15.17
C GLN A 38 -1.36 -32.26 -14.10
N LEU A 39 -2.43 -33.06 -14.15
CA LEU A 39 -2.70 -34.10 -13.15
C LEU A 39 -2.05 -35.45 -13.49
N GLY A 40 -1.42 -35.58 -14.67
CA GLY A 40 -0.88 -36.86 -15.14
C GLY A 40 -1.95 -37.94 -15.28
N LEU A 41 -3.19 -37.55 -15.60
CA LEU A 41 -4.33 -38.46 -15.70
C LEU A 41 -4.79 -38.61 -17.15
N PRO A 42 -5.33 -39.77 -17.56
CA PRO A 42 -5.93 -39.91 -18.88
C PRO A 42 -7.07 -38.91 -19.09
N ILE A 43 -7.13 -38.28 -20.28
CA ILE A 43 -8.18 -37.31 -20.65
C ILE A 43 -9.59 -37.86 -20.39
N SER A 44 -9.83 -39.16 -20.65
CA SER A 44 -11.12 -39.82 -20.37
C SER A 44 -11.46 -39.88 -18.88
N THR A 45 -10.46 -39.97 -18.01
CA THR A 45 -10.63 -39.95 -16.55
C THR A 45 -10.97 -38.55 -16.09
N VAL A 46 -10.24 -37.54 -16.56
CA VAL A 46 -10.52 -36.13 -16.25
C VAL A 46 -11.90 -35.71 -16.73
N HIS A 47 -12.30 -36.09 -17.96
CA HIS A 47 -13.65 -35.84 -18.47
C HIS A 47 -14.75 -36.41 -17.57
N ASN A 48 -14.56 -37.61 -17.01
CA ASN A 48 -15.54 -38.22 -16.12
C ASN A 48 -15.61 -37.53 -14.75
N LEU A 49 -14.47 -37.06 -14.23
CA LEU A 49 -14.41 -36.27 -12.99
C LEU A 49 -15.09 -34.91 -13.19
N LEU A 50 -14.73 -34.18 -14.25
CA LEU A 50 -15.34 -32.90 -14.62
C LEU A 50 -16.86 -33.02 -14.80
N ARG A 51 -17.33 -34.08 -15.46
CA ARG A 51 -18.77 -34.34 -15.61
C ARG A 51 -19.46 -34.60 -14.27
N THR A 52 -18.80 -35.33 -13.37
CA THR A 52 -19.36 -35.67 -12.05
C THR A 52 -19.43 -34.44 -11.14
N LEU A 53 -18.37 -33.64 -11.11
CA LEU A 53 -18.28 -32.41 -10.34
C LEU A 53 -19.20 -31.32 -10.90
N GLY A 54 -19.27 -31.17 -12.23
CA GLY A 54 -20.19 -30.25 -12.89
C GLY A 54 -21.66 -30.58 -12.66
N ARG A 55 -22.03 -31.87 -12.65
CA ARG A 55 -23.40 -32.32 -12.29
C ARG A 55 -23.81 -31.97 -10.86
N ARG A 56 -22.84 -31.79 -9.97
CA ARG A 56 -23.06 -31.36 -8.59
C ARG A 56 -22.81 -29.87 -8.39
N HIS A 57 -22.65 -29.12 -9.47
CA HIS A 57 -22.41 -27.67 -9.45
C HIS A 57 -21.13 -27.25 -8.70
N TYR A 58 -20.18 -28.17 -8.48
CA TYR A 58 -18.84 -27.84 -7.98
C TYR A 58 -17.95 -27.21 -9.05
N LEU A 59 -18.28 -27.42 -10.33
CA LEU A 59 -17.63 -26.80 -11.48
C LEU A 59 -18.70 -26.26 -12.45
N VAL A 60 -18.35 -25.20 -13.17
CA VAL A 60 -19.11 -24.65 -14.31
C VAL A 60 -18.25 -24.72 -15.57
N SER A 61 -18.89 -24.78 -16.74
CA SER A 61 -18.19 -24.77 -18.01
C SER A 61 -18.67 -23.63 -18.90
N SER A 62 -17.71 -22.90 -19.49
CA SER A 62 -17.94 -21.83 -20.45
C SER A 62 -16.93 -21.98 -21.60
N GLY A 63 -17.41 -22.06 -22.84
CA GLY A 63 -16.54 -22.16 -24.02
C GLY A 63 -15.60 -23.37 -24.05
N GLY A 64 -15.91 -24.45 -23.34
CA GLY A 64 -15.04 -25.64 -23.24
C GLY A 64 -13.94 -25.55 -22.17
N ARG A 65 -13.90 -24.45 -21.40
CA ARG A 65 -13.11 -24.33 -20.17
C ARG A 65 -13.97 -24.59 -18.95
N TYR A 66 -13.33 -24.96 -17.85
CA TYR A 66 -13.96 -25.29 -16.59
C TYR A 66 -13.46 -24.36 -15.49
N GLY A 67 -14.38 -23.78 -14.73
CA GLY A 67 -14.11 -22.96 -13.55
C GLY A 67 -14.88 -23.47 -12.33
N LEU A 68 -14.59 -22.92 -11.15
CA LEU A 68 -15.28 -23.29 -9.90
C LEU A 68 -16.77 -22.93 -9.91
N GLY A 69 -17.60 -23.82 -9.39
CA GLY A 69 -19.05 -23.68 -9.37
C GLY A 69 -19.64 -23.27 -8.02
N PRO A 70 -20.92 -22.83 -7.99
CA PRO A 70 -21.56 -22.23 -6.82
C PRO A 70 -21.72 -23.15 -5.62
N ALA A 71 -21.72 -24.49 -5.79
CA ALA A 71 -21.84 -25.43 -4.67
C ALA A 71 -20.66 -25.35 -3.68
N LEU A 72 -19.50 -24.82 -4.11
CA LEU A 72 -18.37 -24.57 -3.22
C LEU A 72 -18.67 -23.43 -2.23
N ALA A 73 -19.41 -22.41 -2.65
CA ALA A 73 -19.83 -21.31 -1.77
C ALA A 73 -20.84 -21.78 -0.70
N GLU A 74 -21.67 -22.77 -1.03
CA GLU A 74 -22.60 -23.43 -0.08
C GLU A 74 -21.85 -24.25 0.98
N LEU A 75 -20.77 -24.95 0.59
CA LEU A 75 -19.88 -25.63 1.54
C LEU A 75 -19.20 -24.61 2.46
N GLN A 76 -18.72 -23.50 1.90
CA GLN A 76 -18.09 -22.42 2.66
C GLN A 76 -19.06 -21.79 3.68
N THR A 77 -20.33 -21.58 3.32
CA THR A 77 -21.35 -21.01 4.23
C THR A 77 -21.73 -21.96 5.38
N SER A 78 -21.48 -23.26 5.24
CA SER A 78 -21.67 -24.26 6.32
C SER A 78 -20.46 -24.41 7.26
N TRP A 79 -19.31 -23.83 6.89
CA TRP A 79 -18.06 -23.86 7.65
C TRP A 79 -17.87 -22.52 8.36
N ASP A 80 -18.15 -22.47 9.67
CA ASP A 80 -17.80 -21.31 10.50
C ASP A 80 -16.27 -21.33 10.75
N ALA A 81 -15.53 -20.79 9.77
CA ALA A 81 -14.08 -20.86 9.69
C ALA A 81 -13.37 -20.32 10.94
N GLY A 82 -13.95 -19.29 11.58
CA GLY A 82 -13.40 -18.69 12.79
C GLY A 82 -13.48 -19.63 14.00
N ARG A 83 -14.57 -20.39 14.16
CA ARG A 83 -14.78 -21.25 15.34
C ARG A 83 -13.95 -22.53 15.28
N SER A 84 -13.85 -23.16 14.10
CA SER A 84 -13.12 -24.41 13.92
C SER A 84 -11.59 -24.21 13.93
N LEU A 85 -11.11 -23.08 13.41
CA LEU A 85 -9.69 -22.75 13.43
C LEU A 85 -9.23 -22.28 14.81
N ALA A 86 -10.05 -21.51 15.54
CA ALA A 86 -9.74 -21.10 16.92
C ALA A 86 -9.56 -22.31 17.88
N GLU A 87 -10.41 -23.34 17.74
CA GLU A 87 -10.32 -24.58 18.54
C GLU A 87 -9.03 -25.36 18.25
N LEU A 88 -8.57 -25.37 16.99
CA LEU A 88 -7.33 -26.02 16.59
C LEU A 88 -6.08 -25.24 17.03
N LEU A 89 -6.08 -23.92 16.82
CA LEU A 89 -4.90 -23.06 17.06
C LEU A 89 -4.73 -22.71 18.54
N GLY A 90 -5.82 -22.62 19.30
CA GLY A 90 -5.82 -22.16 20.69
C GLY A 90 -4.79 -22.87 21.59
N PRO A 91 -4.75 -24.22 21.65
CA PRO A 91 -3.75 -24.94 22.44
C PRO A 91 -2.30 -24.62 22.04
N ARG A 92 -2.01 -24.57 20.74
CA ARG A 92 -0.67 -24.31 20.20
C ARG A 92 -0.19 -22.89 20.51
N ILE A 93 -1.12 -21.92 20.47
CA ILE A 93 -0.82 -20.53 20.84
C ILE A 93 -0.53 -20.39 22.33
N ARG A 94 -1.23 -21.14 23.21
CA ARG A 94 -0.91 -21.16 24.65
C ARG A 94 0.47 -21.76 24.92
N ASP A 95 0.81 -22.86 24.25
CA ASP A 95 2.12 -23.49 24.38
C ASP A 95 3.23 -22.52 23.94
N LEU A 96 3.03 -21.81 22.82
CA LEU A 96 3.96 -20.81 22.31
C LEU A 96 4.11 -19.63 23.28
N ALA A 97 3.01 -19.06 23.79
CA ALA A 97 3.06 -17.97 24.77
C ALA A 97 3.83 -18.38 26.04
N SER A 98 3.58 -19.60 26.53
CA SER A 98 4.27 -20.14 27.70
C SER A 98 5.77 -20.32 27.45
N ALA A 99 6.17 -20.88 26.31
CA ALA A 99 7.58 -21.06 25.95
C ALA A 99 8.30 -19.73 25.68
N ALA A 100 7.60 -18.79 25.04
CA ALA A 100 8.11 -17.45 24.75
C ALA A 100 8.19 -16.54 25.99
N ALA A 101 7.55 -16.92 27.11
CA ALA A 101 7.38 -16.07 28.29
C ALA A 101 6.87 -14.66 27.91
N GLY A 102 5.95 -14.62 26.94
CA GLY A 102 5.39 -13.44 26.31
C GLY A 102 4.05 -13.77 25.68
N SER A 103 3.51 -12.87 24.87
CA SER A 103 2.25 -13.12 24.20
C SER A 103 2.43 -13.90 22.91
N ALA A 104 1.39 -14.62 22.52
CA ALA A 104 1.30 -15.28 21.24
C ALA A 104 -0.07 -15.08 20.60
N SER A 105 -0.10 -15.01 19.28
CA SER A 105 -1.33 -14.85 18.51
C SER A 105 -1.31 -15.68 17.23
N ALA A 106 -2.50 -16.05 16.76
CA ALA A 106 -2.73 -16.51 15.41
C ALA A 106 -3.73 -15.59 14.71
N VAL A 107 -3.40 -15.21 13.48
CA VAL A 107 -4.16 -14.26 12.67
C VAL A 107 -4.46 -14.88 11.32
N VAL A 108 -5.65 -14.63 10.80
CA VAL A 108 -6.04 -14.89 9.41
C VAL A 108 -6.37 -13.59 8.69
N LEU A 109 -6.25 -13.58 7.37
CA LEU A 109 -6.82 -12.52 6.56
C LEU A 109 -8.27 -12.86 6.21
N ASP A 110 -9.16 -11.90 6.43
CA ASP A 110 -10.56 -11.92 6.02
C ASP A 110 -10.82 -10.68 5.16
N GLY A 111 -10.85 -10.89 3.84
CA GLY A 111 -10.94 -9.81 2.88
C GLY A 111 -9.74 -8.85 2.98
N ASP A 112 -9.99 -7.62 3.40
CA ASP A 112 -8.99 -6.57 3.61
C ASP A 112 -8.53 -6.42 5.08
N ARG A 113 -9.04 -7.26 5.98
CA ARG A 113 -8.82 -7.15 7.43
C ARG A 113 -8.08 -8.37 7.97
N ALA A 114 -7.38 -8.19 9.09
CA ALA A 114 -6.84 -9.27 9.89
C ALA A 114 -7.80 -9.64 11.02
N THR A 115 -8.12 -10.92 11.18
CA THR A 115 -8.92 -11.43 12.29
C THR A 115 -8.02 -12.27 13.20
N VAL A 116 -7.96 -11.89 14.48
CA VAL A 116 -7.25 -12.67 15.50
C VAL A 116 -8.11 -13.87 15.88
N VAL A 117 -7.67 -15.07 15.53
CA VAL A 117 -8.44 -16.31 15.75
C VAL A 117 -8.02 -17.04 17.03
N ALA A 118 -6.81 -16.80 17.51
CA ALA A 118 -6.36 -17.26 18.82
C ALA A 118 -5.36 -16.25 19.38
N PHE A 119 -5.43 -16.02 20.69
CA PHE A 119 -4.53 -15.12 21.40
C PHE A 119 -4.33 -15.63 22.82
N ASP A 120 -3.09 -15.60 23.29
CA ASP A 120 -2.74 -15.79 24.69
C ASP A 120 -1.80 -14.66 25.11
N PRO A 121 -2.14 -13.89 26.17
CA PRO A 121 -1.30 -12.78 26.61
C PRO A 121 0.01 -13.25 27.28
N GLY A 122 0.13 -14.51 27.68
CA GLY A 122 1.29 -15.00 28.41
C GLY A 122 1.42 -14.41 29.82
N PRO A 123 2.55 -14.67 30.50
CA PRO A 123 2.75 -14.33 31.91
C PRO A 123 3.31 -12.91 32.16
N ALA A 124 3.59 -12.11 31.13
CA ALA A 124 4.27 -10.82 31.27
C ALA A 124 3.31 -9.64 31.58
N ASP A 125 3.75 -8.69 32.41
CA ASP A 125 2.93 -7.54 32.87
C ASP A 125 2.67 -6.48 31.77
N LEU A 126 3.48 -6.43 30.72
CA LEU A 126 3.33 -5.51 29.58
C LEU A 126 3.14 -6.30 28.29
N VAL A 127 1.89 -6.47 27.89
CA VAL A 127 1.49 -7.27 26.73
C VAL A 127 0.45 -6.54 25.89
N LEU A 128 0.58 -6.67 24.56
CA LEU A 128 -0.44 -6.25 23.61
C LEU A 128 -1.72 -7.06 23.80
N ASN A 129 -2.78 -6.47 24.36
CA ASN A 129 -4.05 -7.18 24.56
C ASN A 129 -4.86 -7.17 23.25
N LEU A 130 -4.97 -8.33 22.61
CA LEU A 130 -5.72 -8.52 21.37
C LEU A 130 -7.03 -9.27 21.66
N ASP A 131 -8.16 -8.63 21.36
CA ASP A 131 -9.46 -9.32 21.44
C ASP A 131 -9.63 -10.24 20.22
N THR A 132 -9.81 -11.55 20.48
CA THR A 132 -10.04 -12.66 19.53
C THR A 132 -11.30 -12.53 18.65
N ARG A 133 -11.98 -11.39 18.66
CA ARG A 133 -13.09 -11.04 17.76
C ARG A 133 -12.87 -9.74 17.00
N SER A 134 -11.70 -9.13 17.18
CA SER A 134 -11.36 -7.88 16.54
C SER A 134 -10.87 -8.11 15.13
N SER A 135 -11.48 -7.37 14.21
CA SER A 135 -11.01 -7.26 12.84
C SER A 135 -10.18 -5.99 12.72
N LEU A 136 -8.87 -6.16 12.56
CA LEU A 136 -7.84 -5.13 12.68
C LEU A 136 -7.17 -4.86 11.33
N ASN A 137 -6.45 -3.74 11.26
CA ASN A 137 -5.54 -3.46 10.17
C ASN A 137 -4.43 -4.54 10.13
N PRO A 138 -4.25 -5.30 9.04
CA PRO A 138 -3.26 -6.36 8.99
C PRO A 138 -1.81 -5.86 9.11
N LEU A 139 -1.49 -4.63 8.71
CA LEU A 139 -0.13 -4.07 8.86
C LEU A 139 0.17 -3.66 10.30
N GLY A 140 -0.86 -3.45 11.11
CA GLY A 140 -0.74 -3.23 12.54
C GLY A 140 -0.22 -4.44 13.31
N LEU A 141 -0.31 -5.63 12.72
CA LEU A 141 -0.01 -6.90 13.36
C LEU A 141 1.19 -7.56 12.68
N LEU A 142 2.17 -8.06 13.46
CA LEU A 142 3.30 -8.81 12.88
C LEU A 142 2.81 -10.01 12.03
N ALA A 143 1.84 -10.77 12.54
CA ALA A 143 1.23 -11.88 11.80
C ALA A 143 0.38 -11.42 10.60
N GLY A 144 -0.17 -10.21 10.61
CA GLY A 144 -0.86 -9.70 9.42
C GLY A 144 0.12 -9.27 8.33
N ARG A 145 1.28 -8.72 8.69
CA ARG A 145 2.35 -8.33 7.75
C ARG A 145 2.89 -9.51 6.95
N THR A 146 3.11 -10.66 7.56
CA THR A 146 3.56 -11.88 6.86
C THR A 146 2.52 -12.37 5.85
N LEU A 147 1.24 -12.35 6.22
CA LEU A 147 0.15 -12.79 5.34
C LEU A 147 -0.04 -11.85 4.15
N VAL A 148 0.10 -10.54 4.36
CA VAL A 148 0.06 -9.55 3.28
C VAL A 148 1.31 -9.67 2.38
N ALA A 149 2.49 -9.86 2.97
CA ALA A 149 3.74 -10.03 2.22
C ALA A 149 3.77 -11.30 1.36
N ALA A 150 3.04 -12.34 1.77
CA ALA A 150 2.89 -13.58 1.00
C ALA A 150 1.90 -13.46 -0.18
N GLN A 151 1.22 -12.33 -0.31
CA GLN A 151 0.41 -11.98 -1.46
C GLN A 151 1.10 -10.86 -2.25
N ALA A 152 0.51 -10.39 -3.35
CA ALA A 152 1.03 -9.25 -4.10
C ALA A 152 0.89 -7.96 -3.26
N PRO A 153 1.97 -7.43 -2.63
CA PRO A 153 1.85 -6.36 -1.63
C PRO A 153 1.31 -5.06 -2.23
N GLN A 154 1.53 -4.83 -3.52
CA GLN A 154 1.00 -3.67 -4.25
C GLN A 154 -0.54 -3.67 -4.31
N GLU A 155 -1.17 -4.84 -4.37
CA GLU A 155 -2.65 -4.96 -4.46
C GLU A 155 -3.36 -4.66 -3.14
N TRP A 156 -2.61 -4.72 -2.04
CA TRP A 156 -3.11 -4.46 -0.69
C TRP A 156 -3.12 -2.97 -0.33
N ILE A 157 -2.50 -2.12 -1.18
CA ILE A 157 -2.27 -0.70 -0.88
C ILE A 157 -3.57 0.05 -0.54
N HIS A 158 -4.60 -0.20 -1.34
CA HIS A 158 -5.89 0.46 -1.20
C HIS A 158 -6.86 -0.27 -0.26
N ARG A 159 -6.52 -1.51 0.12
CA ARG A 159 -7.35 -2.40 0.94
C ARG A 159 -7.09 -2.13 2.42
N VAL A 160 -5.81 -2.14 2.82
CA VAL A 160 -5.46 -2.00 4.24
C VAL A 160 -5.63 -0.57 4.77
N THR A 161 -5.38 0.44 3.94
CA THR A 161 -5.50 1.87 4.31
C THR A 161 -6.93 2.31 4.65
N ARG A 162 -7.93 1.45 4.45
CA ARG A 162 -9.34 1.70 4.77
C ARG A 162 -9.79 1.04 6.08
N VAL A 163 -8.94 0.24 6.71
CA VAL A 163 -9.29 -0.59 7.87
C VAL A 163 -8.77 0.05 9.15
N ALA A 164 -9.69 0.42 10.04
CA ALA A 164 -9.34 0.93 11.37
C ALA A 164 -8.75 -0.19 12.25
N GLY A 165 -7.73 0.11 13.05
CA GLY A 165 -7.12 -0.86 13.96
C GLY A 165 -5.82 -0.36 14.61
N ILE A 166 -4.91 -1.27 14.92
CA ILE A 166 -3.54 -0.91 15.31
C ILE A 166 -2.87 -0.37 14.05
N GLU A 167 -2.42 0.88 14.10
CA GLU A 167 -1.74 1.48 12.95
C GLU A 167 -0.31 0.91 12.83
N PRO A 168 0.15 0.59 11.61
CA PRO A 168 1.55 0.22 11.39
C PRO A 168 2.50 1.32 11.84
N GLU A 169 3.69 0.94 12.28
CA GLU A 169 4.76 1.89 12.66
C GLU A 169 5.33 2.64 11.46
N TRP A 170 5.05 2.16 10.25
CA TRP A 170 5.56 2.68 9.00
C TRP A 170 4.56 3.62 8.35
N ALA A 171 5.07 4.65 7.68
CA ALA A 171 4.24 5.45 6.82
C ALA A 171 3.62 4.57 5.71
N PRO A 172 2.41 4.90 5.20
CA PRO A 172 1.81 4.22 4.05
C PRO A 172 2.67 4.24 2.77
N ASP A 173 3.77 4.98 2.72
CA ASP A 173 4.71 4.94 1.58
C ASP A 173 5.84 3.91 1.80
N ASP A 174 6.11 3.51 3.04
CA ASP A 174 7.20 2.60 3.42
C ASP A 174 6.80 1.11 3.48
N TRP A 175 5.50 0.84 3.58
CA TRP A 175 5.00 -0.52 3.75
C TRP A 175 5.31 -1.45 2.57
N VAL A 176 5.20 -1.01 1.31
CA VAL A 176 5.45 -1.88 0.14
C VAL A 176 6.89 -2.39 0.20
N ARG A 177 7.84 -1.47 0.36
CA ARG A 177 9.26 -1.81 0.53
C ARG A 177 9.47 -2.78 1.70
N THR A 178 8.81 -2.52 2.82
CA THR A 178 8.97 -3.35 4.02
C THR A 178 8.35 -4.74 3.85
N LEU A 179 7.20 -4.85 3.20
CA LEU A 179 6.54 -6.12 2.89
C LEU A 179 7.32 -6.90 1.84
N SER A 180 7.87 -6.23 0.82
CA SER A 180 8.80 -6.85 -0.14
C SER A 180 10.05 -7.38 0.56
N GLN A 181 10.59 -6.66 1.55
CA GLN A 181 11.70 -7.15 2.35
C GLN A 181 11.31 -8.37 3.19
N ILE A 182 10.13 -8.35 3.83
CA ILE A 182 9.61 -9.52 4.58
C ILE A 182 9.47 -10.73 3.64
N ALA A 183 8.96 -10.54 2.42
CA ALA A 183 8.88 -11.59 1.41
C ALA A 183 10.26 -12.15 1.04
N ALA A 184 11.24 -11.27 0.79
CA ALA A 184 12.62 -11.64 0.49
C ALA A 184 13.32 -12.35 1.67
N ASP A 185 12.96 -12.00 2.91
CA ASP A 185 13.48 -12.59 4.15
C ASP A 185 12.73 -13.88 4.55
N GLY A 186 12.09 -14.56 3.60
CA GLY A 186 11.42 -15.85 3.83
C GLY A 186 10.09 -15.73 4.58
N LEU A 187 9.40 -14.61 4.45
CA LEU A 187 8.14 -14.29 5.12
C LEU A 187 8.24 -14.25 6.65
N VAL A 188 9.40 -13.86 7.17
CA VAL A 188 9.62 -13.66 8.59
C VAL A 188 9.49 -12.17 8.92
N ALA A 189 8.38 -11.78 9.55
CA ALA A 189 8.21 -10.40 10.00
C ALA A 189 8.79 -10.21 11.40
N ARG A 190 9.63 -9.18 11.57
CA ARG A 190 10.22 -8.79 12.86
C ARG A 190 9.81 -7.36 13.17
N GLY A 191 9.60 -7.05 14.44
CA GLY A 191 9.25 -5.69 14.86
C GLY A 191 8.56 -5.68 16.22
N GLY A 192 7.80 -4.64 16.50
CA GLY A 192 6.99 -4.55 17.70
C GLY A 192 6.02 -3.39 17.62
N VAL A 193 5.45 -3.00 18.76
CA VAL A 193 4.55 -1.85 18.85
C VAL A 193 5.27 -0.69 19.52
N ARG A 194 5.58 0.33 18.72
CA ARG A 194 6.25 1.59 19.08
C ARG A 194 7.55 1.40 19.87
N GLY A 195 8.30 0.35 19.56
CA GLY A 195 9.53 -0.01 20.27
C GLY A 195 9.33 -0.45 21.74
N LEU A 196 8.08 -0.64 22.20
CA LEU A 196 7.78 -1.15 23.54
C LEU A 196 7.88 -2.67 23.60
N THR A 197 7.53 -3.33 22.50
CA THR A 197 7.65 -4.78 22.33
C THR A 197 8.67 -5.10 21.25
N TRP A 198 9.12 -6.34 21.26
CA TRP A 198 9.80 -6.97 20.13
C TRP A 198 9.16 -8.34 19.92
N GLY A 199 9.00 -8.73 18.67
CA GLY A 199 8.42 -10.00 18.30
C GLY A 199 8.75 -10.40 16.88
N VAL A 200 8.29 -11.61 16.58
CA VAL A 200 8.47 -12.27 15.30
C VAL A 200 7.18 -12.97 14.92
N ALA A 201 6.88 -12.97 13.61
CA ALA A 201 5.79 -13.73 13.03
C ALA A 201 6.23 -14.50 11.80
N VAL A 202 5.59 -15.64 11.57
CA VAL A 202 5.80 -16.51 10.41
C VAL A 202 4.46 -17.08 9.90
N PRO A 203 4.33 -17.35 8.59
CA PRO A 203 3.12 -17.97 8.03
C PRO A 203 3.02 -19.46 8.38
N VAL A 204 1.77 -19.94 8.42
CA VAL A 204 1.38 -21.35 8.49
C VAL A 204 0.80 -21.74 7.15
N TRP A 205 1.31 -22.83 6.58
CA TRP A 205 1.09 -23.19 5.18
C TRP A 205 -0.01 -24.23 5.00
N SER A 206 -0.74 -24.12 3.89
CA SER A 206 -1.60 -25.18 3.39
C SER A 206 -0.82 -26.23 2.61
N ARG A 207 -1.48 -27.36 2.35
CA ARG A 207 -0.99 -28.38 1.42
C ARG A 207 -0.72 -27.84 0.01
N ALA A 208 -1.50 -26.86 -0.42
CA ALA A 208 -1.41 -26.25 -1.74
C ALA A 208 -0.34 -25.15 -1.84
N GLY A 209 0.46 -24.92 -0.78
CA GLY A 209 1.57 -23.98 -0.82
C GLY A 209 1.17 -22.51 -0.68
N HIS A 210 -0.02 -22.21 -0.16
CA HIS A 210 -0.42 -20.85 0.21
C HIS A 210 -0.55 -20.72 1.73
N PRO A 211 -0.30 -19.54 2.32
CA PRO A 211 -0.49 -19.33 3.76
C PRO A 211 -1.98 -19.35 4.12
N ILE A 212 -2.33 -20.04 5.20
CA ILE A 212 -3.71 -20.10 5.75
C ILE A 212 -3.86 -19.09 6.88
N CYS A 213 -2.87 -19.01 7.76
CA CYS A 213 -2.81 -18.10 8.89
C CYS A 213 -1.34 -17.75 9.16
N SER A 214 -1.10 -16.85 10.10
CA SER A 214 0.24 -16.58 10.61
C SER A 214 0.22 -16.57 12.13
N VAL A 215 1.31 -17.06 12.71
CA VAL A 215 1.53 -17.04 14.14
C VAL A 215 2.61 -16.02 14.48
N ALA A 216 2.40 -15.32 15.59
CA ALA A 216 3.35 -14.35 16.12
C ALA A 216 3.58 -14.58 17.62
N CYS A 217 4.79 -14.26 18.08
CA CYS A 217 5.05 -14.03 19.50
C CYS A 217 5.62 -12.63 19.72
N GLU A 218 5.28 -12.01 20.85
CA GLU A 218 5.85 -10.73 21.27
C GLU A 218 6.25 -10.76 22.75
N VAL A 219 7.35 -10.07 23.07
CA VAL A 219 7.87 -9.87 24.42
C VAL A 219 8.16 -8.38 24.64
N PRO A 220 8.24 -7.89 25.89
CA PRO A 220 8.76 -6.56 26.18
C PRO A 220 10.15 -6.34 25.55
N ALA A 221 10.35 -5.23 24.85
CA ALA A 221 11.59 -4.93 24.14
C ALA A 221 12.87 -5.04 25.01
N PRO A 222 12.87 -4.65 26.31
CA PRO A 222 14.03 -4.83 27.19
C PRO A 222 14.42 -6.29 27.44
N LEU A 223 13.49 -7.24 27.25
CA LEU A 223 13.73 -8.67 27.43
C LEU A 223 14.22 -9.35 26.13
N ALA A 224 14.09 -8.67 24.98
CA ALA A 224 14.49 -9.18 23.68
C ALA A 224 15.98 -8.90 23.37
N THR A 225 16.88 -9.50 24.16
CA THR A 225 18.32 -9.57 23.84
C THR A 225 18.57 -10.35 22.55
N ASP A 226 19.72 -10.17 21.88
CA ASP A 226 19.98 -10.86 20.61
C ASP A 226 19.89 -12.39 20.72
N ALA A 227 20.36 -12.97 21.84
CA ALA A 227 20.20 -14.40 22.12
C ALA A 227 18.72 -14.80 22.28
N ARG A 228 17.92 -13.96 22.97
CA ARG A 228 16.49 -14.20 23.13
C ARG A 228 15.73 -14.05 21.82
N ARG A 229 16.13 -13.13 20.95
CA ARG A 229 15.54 -12.96 19.62
C ARG A 229 15.69 -14.22 18.78
N ALA A 230 16.90 -14.77 18.70
CA ALA A 230 17.15 -16.02 17.98
C ALA A 230 16.31 -17.19 18.53
N GLU A 231 16.20 -17.31 19.86
CA GLU A 231 15.37 -18.34 20.50
C GLU A 231 13.88 -18.17 20.16
N LEU A 232 13.35 -16.94 20.18
CA LEU A 232 11.96 -16.65 19.82
C LEU A 232 11.68 -16.94 18.34
N GLU A 233 12.62 -16.65 17.44
CA GLU A 233 12.51 -17.01 16.02
C GLU A 233 12.40 -18.53 15.84
N GLU A 234 13.22 -19.32 16.54
CA GLU A 234 13.13 -20.78 16.51
C GLU A 234 11.81 -21.31 17.08
N LEU A 235 11.35 -20.78 18.22
CA LEU A 235 10.09 -21.18 18.86
C LEU A 235 8.88 -20.93 17.96
N VAL A 236 8.83 -19.76 17.32
CA VAL A 236 7.72 -19.39 16.42
C VAL A 236 7.76 -20.22 15.14
N ALA A 237 8.94 -20.46 14.57
CA ALA A 237 9.10 -21.32 13.40
C ALA A 237 8.63 -22.77 13.68
N ASP A 238 9.06 -23.35 14.81
CA ASP A 238 8.68 -24.70 15.22
C ASP A 238 7.17 -24.83 15.52
N ALA A 239 6.57 -23.79 16.11
CA ALA A 239 5.12 -23.71 16.29
C ALA A 239 4.37 -23.68 14.94
N ALA A 240 4.86 -22.89 13.98
CA ALA A 240 4.27 -22.80 12.65
C ALA A 240 4.44 -24.08 11.83
N ASP A 241 5.58 -24.77 11.96
CA ASP A 241 5.82 -26.07 11.33
C ASP A 241 4.83 -27.12 11.83
N ARG A 242 4.66 -27.22 13.16
CA ARG A 242 3.67 -28.13 13.75
C ARG A 242 2.25 -27.81 13.33
N LEU A 243 1.90 -26.52 13.28
CA LEU A 243 0.59 -26.08 12.83
C LEU A 243 0.36 -26.35 11.33
N SER A 244 1.37 -26.17 10.50
CA SER A 244 1.30 -26.48 9.07
C SER A 244 1.09 -27.99 8.89
N ALA A 245 1.80 -28.82 9.65
CA ALA A 245 1.61 -30.28 9.65
C ALA A 245 0.20 -30.69 10.14
N ASP A 246 -0.29 -30.10 11.23
CA ASP A 246 -1.65 -30.33 11.75
C ASP A 246 -2.73 -29.95 10.70
N LEU A 247 -2.43 -29.00 9.81
CA LEU A 247 -3.28 -28.54 8.69
C LEU A 247 -2.97 -29.24 7.34
N GLY A 248 -2.02 -30.17 7.31
CA GLY A 248 -1.65 -30.94 6.10
C GLY A 248 -0.71 -30.23 5.11
N GLY A 249 -0.14 -29.08 5.48
CA GLY A 249 0.88 -28.34 4.74
C GLY A 249 2.32 -28.83 4.93
N ALA A 250 3.22 -28.37 4.06
CA ALA A 250 4.67 -28.65 4.15
C ALA A 250 5.34 -27.78 5.23
N ALA A 251 6.44 -28.28 5.81
CA ALA A 251 7.22 -27.54 6.80
C ALA A 251 7.87 -26.29 6.18
N VAL A 252 7.91 -25.18 6.92
CA VAL A 252 8.47 -23.86 6.53
C VAL A 252 9.90 -24.00 6.01
N ARG A 253 10.67 -24.95 6.55
CA ARG A 253 12.06 -25.23 6.13
C ARG A 253 12.20 -25.77 4.70
N GLU A 254 11.13 -26.31 4.10
CA GLU A 254 11.13 -26.72 2.69
C GLU A 254 10.56 -25.63 1.77
N ALA A 255 9.60 -24.81 2.23
CA ALA A 255 8.93 -23.79 1.41
C ALA A 255 9.82 -22.58 1.05
N VAL A 256 10.80 -22.20 1.89
CA VAL A 256 11.75 -21.10 1.61
C VAL A 256 12.59 -21.38 0.34
N SER A 257 12.78 -22.66 -0.02
CA SER A 257 13.46 -23.04 -1.25
C SER A 257 12.59 -22.94 -2.51
N PHE A 258 11.26 -22.87 -2.36
CA PHE A 258 10.32 -22.81 -3.49
C PHE A 258 10.07 -21.38 -3.98
N VAL A 259 9.93 -20.41 -3.06
CA VAL A 259 9.75 -18.99 -3.42
C VAL A 259 11.03 -18.39 -4.01
N ALA A 260 12.21 -18.77 -3.50
CA ALA A 260 13.50 -18.34 -4.04
C ALA A 260 13.84 -18.98 -5.42
N ALA A 261 13.22 -20.12 -5.76
CA ALA A 261 13.46 -20.80 -7.04
C ALA A 261 12.60 -20.26 -8.20
N VAL A 262 11.43 -19.69 -7.90
CA VAL A 262 10.53 -19.13 -8.92
C VAL A 262 11.02 -17.77 -9.42
N ASP A 263 11.62 -16.94 -8.57
CA ASP A 263 12.19 -15.63 -8.96
C ASP A 263 13.54 -15.71 -9.69
N ALA A 264 14.25 -16.85 -9.62
CA ALA A 264 15.60 -16.99 -10.17
C ALA A 264 15.67 -17.64 -11.57
N GLY A 265 14.55 -18.03 -12.19
CA GLY A 265 14.53 -18.58 -13.56
C GLY A 265 15.39 -19.84 -13.76
N ARG A 266 15.66 -20.60 -12.70
CA ARG A 266 16.39 -21.88 -12.70
C ARG A 266 15.52 -22.80 -11.84
N VAL A 267 14.74 -23.75 -12.37
CA VAL A 267 15.15 -25.12 -12.73
C VAL A 267 14.07 -25.78 -13.61
N ASP A 268 14.48 -26.62 -14.57
CA ASP A 268 13.66 -27.54 -15.38
C ASP A 268 13.30 -28.82 -14.60
N ALA A 269 12.07 -29.33 -14.76
CA ALA A 269 11.51 -30.41 -13.96
C ALA A 269 12.21 -31.75 -14.22
N GLY A 270 13.09 -32.20 -13.31
CA GLY A 270 13.66 -33.54 -13.40
C GLY A 270 14.65 -33.96 -12.29
N ARG A 271 14.18 -34.91 -11.46
CA ARG A 271 14.93 -35.91 -10.66
C ARG A 271 15.63 -35.52 -9.34
N VAL A 272 15.39 -36.41 -8.37
CA VAL A 272 15.83 -36.53 -6.97
C VAL A 272 17.32 -36.86 -6.78
N SER A 273 17.97 -36.36 -5.72
CA SER A 273 18.90 -37.13 -4.86
C SER A 273 19.35 -36.37 -3.59
N MET A 274 19.32 -37.09 -2.47
CA MET A 274 19.76 -36.75 -1.10
C MET A 274 21.28 -36.91 -0.87
N GLY A 275 21.77 -36.22 0.17
CA GLY A 275 23.06 -36.48 0.88
C GLY A 275 24.04 -35.30 0.77
N GLY A 276 24.74 -34.80 1.80
CA GLY A 276 24.92 -35.20 3.19
C GLY A 276 25.82 -34.15 3.90
N SER A 277 25.90 -34.28 5.22
CA SER A 277 26.51 -33.38 6.22
C SER A 277 28.02 -33.08 6.11
N ALA A 278 28.40 -31.93 6.69
CA ALA A 278 29.43 -31.75 7.76
C ALA A 278 30.52 -30.69 7.47
N GLY A 279 30.88 -29.89 8.48
CA GLY A 279 32.20 -29.23 8.54
C GLY A 279 32.30 -27.90 9.29
N SER A 280 32.52 -27.98 10.60
CA SER A 280 32.86 -26.96 11.61
C SER A 280 34.07 -26.02 11.38
N THR A 281 34.18 -25.03 12.29
CA THR A 281 35.35 -24.27 12.83
C THR A 281 35.68 -22.94 12.14
N GLY A 282 36.03 -21.83 12.82
CA GLY A 282 36.24 -21.52 14.23
C GLY A 282 37.06 -20.20 14.39
N GLY A 283 36.85 -19.46 15.49
CA GLY A 283 37.74 -18.42 16.07
C GLY A 283 37.83 -17.06 15.33
N GLY A 284 37.96 -15.89 15.96
CA GLY A 284 38.14 -15.48 17.34
C GLY A 284 38.74 -14.05 17.40
N ALA A 285 38.12 -13.17 18.22
CA ALA A 285 38.64 -12.05 19.03
C ALA A 285 39.51 -10.89 18.46
N GLY A 286 39.19 -9.66 18.93
CA GLY A 286 40.11 -8.53 19.15
C GLY A 286 39.61 -7.19 18.59
N ALA A 287 38.81 -6.40 19.32
CA ALA A 287 39.20 -5.35 20.29
C ALA A 287 39.72 -4.02 19.67
N GLY A 288 39.04 -2.91 19.96
CA GLY A 288 39.51 -1.56 19.64
C GLY A 288 38.47 -0.47 19.95
N SER A 289 38.55 0.10 21.15
CA SER A 289 37.70 1.16 21.72
C SER A 289 37.89 2.53 21.08
N SER A 290 36.83 3.35 21.03
CA SER A 290 36.90 4.74 21.53
C SER A 290 35.51 5.31 21.81
N SER A 291 35.37 5.75 23.06
CA SER A 291 34.25 6.46 23.68
C SER A 291 33.98 7.83 23.07
N ASP A 292 32.71 8.14 22.81
CA ASP A 292 32.21 9.51 22.95
C ASP A 292 30.77 9.46 23.50
N THR A 293 30.64 9.64 24.82
CA THR A 293 29.38 9.58 25.55
C THR A 293 28.69 10.94 25.53
N ALA A 294 27.75 11.13 24.60
CA ALA A 294 26.72 12.15 24.72
C ALA A 294 25.76 11.79 25.89
N PRO A 295 25.19 12.77 26.61
CA PRO A 295 24.49 12.52 27.86
C PRO A 295 23.22 11.67 27.63
N ARG A 296 23.06 10.66 28.48
CA ARG A 296 21.88 9.79 28.59
C ARG A 296 20.61 10.64 28.69
N GLY A 297 19.63 10.30 27.85
CA GLY A 297 18.38 11.02 27.70
C GLY A 297 17.71 11.30 29.04
N VAL A 298 17.31 12.56 29.21
CA VAL A 298 16.48 13.01 30.34
C VAL A 298 15.12 12.34 30.18
N LEU A 299 14.71 11.57 31.18
CA LEU A 299 13.35 11.05 31.30
C LEU A 299 12.43 12.22 31.64
N CYS A 300 11.51 12.56 30.73
CA CYS A 300 10.45 13.54 30.95
C CYS A 300 9.16 12.79 31.33
N PRO A 301 8.63 12.97 32.55
CA PRO A 301 7.33 12.43 32.96
C PRO A 301 6.20 12.83 32.00
N VAL A 302 5.22 11.95 31.80
CA VAL A 302 4.09 12.17 30.87
C VAL A 302 3.24 13.38 31.27
N ASP A 303 3.18 13.68 32.56
CA ASP A 303 2.53 14.84 33.17
C ASP A 303 3.28 16.17 32.95
N GLU A 304 4.55 16.10 32.54
CA GLU A 304 5.33 17.26 32.10
C GLU A 304 5.22 17.49 30.57
N LEU A 305 4.65 16.55 29.81
CA LEU A 305 4.34 16.77 28.40
C LEU A 305 3.26 17.86 28.29
N GLY A 306 3.67 19.02 27.79
CA GLY A 306 2.79 20.14 27.52
C GLY A 306 1.57 19.73 26.68
N ARG A 307 0.43 20.38 26.96
CA ARG A 307 -0.82 20.19 26.23
C ARG A 307 -0.58 20.48 24.74
N ILE A 308 -1.03 19.59 23.85
CA ILE A 308 -1.04 19.88 22.41
C ILE A 308 -1.94 21.09 22.20
N ASP A 309 -1.33 22.23 21.86
CA ASP A 309 -2.07 23.40 21.44
C ASP A 309 -2.81 23.07 20.13
N ARG A 310 -4.14 23.09 20.21
CA ARG A 310 -5.00 22.78 19.08
C ARG A 310 -5.15 24.01 18.23
N PHE A 311 -4.90 23.85 16.93
CA PHE A 311 -5.15 24.88 15.95
C PHE A 311 -6.66 25.18 15.83
N VAL A 312 -7.03 26.46 15.81
CA VAL A 312 -8.42 26.91 15.56
C VAL A 312 -8.46 27.54 14.16
N PRO A 313 -9.33 27.06 13.23
CA PRO A 313 -9.42 27.55 11.85
C PRO A 313 -9.50 29.08 11.70
N ASP A 314 -10.10 29.77 12.67
CA ASP A 314 -10.29 31.23 12.70
C ASP A 314 -8.97 32.03 12.78
N SER A 315 -7.83 31.38 13.02
CA SER A 315 -6.51 32.02 13.09
C SER A 315 -5.77 32.09 11.74
N LEU A 316 -6.37 31.60 10.65
CA LEU A 316 -5.77 31.60 9.32
C LEU A 316 -6.21 32.84 8.52
N ALA A 317 -5.26 33.74 8.24
CA ALA A 317 -5.49 34.81 7.28
C ALA A 317 -5.46 34.25 5.85
N SER A 318 -6.47 34.55 5.03
CA SER A 318 -6.55 34.14 3.63
C SER A 318 -5.87 35.17 2.72
N SER A 319 -5.02 34.73 1.79
CA SER A 319 -4.39 35.57 0.76
C SER A 319 -4.18 34.77 -0.54
N GLY A 320 -4.32 35.38 -1.74
CA GLY A 320 -3.98 34.74 -3.01
C GLY A 320 -5.12 34.75 -4.05
N PRO A 321 -4.82 34.39 -5.32
CA PRO A 321 -5.78 34.44 -6.44
C PRO A 321 -6.74 33.23 -6.46
N THR A 322 -7.36 32.89 -7.60
CA THR A 322 -8.16 31.66 -7.82
C THR A 322 -7.27 30.49 -8.25
N LEU A 323 -7.56 29.27 -7.77
CA LEU A 323 -6.77 28.06 -8.03
C LEU A 323 -7.43 27.35 -9.18
N LEU A 324 -6.63 26.97 -10.16
CA LEU A 324 -7.04 26.05 -11.18
C LEU A 324 -6.25 24.75 -11.01
N LEU A 325 -7.02 23.73 -10.66
CA LEU A 325 -6.64 22.34 -10.52
C LEU A 325 -5.97 21.93 -9.22
N VAL A 326 -6.56 20.90 -8.61
CA VAL A 326 -5.89 19.91 -7.77
C VAL A 326 -5.87 18.62 -8.59
N ASP A 327 -4.73 18.27 -9.16
CA ASP A 327 -4.55 16.90 -9.67
C ASP A 327 -4.35 16.01 -8.44
N ASN A 328 -5.32 15.11 -8.18
CA ASN A 328 -5.07 13.95 -7.32
C ASN A 328 -3.98 13.12 -8.02
N PRO A 329 -3.05 12.40 -7.33
CA PRO A 329 -1.92 11.77 -8.01
C PRO A 329 -2.43 10.95 -9.19
N LEU A 330 -2.16 11.44 -10.39
CA LEU A 330 -2.57 10.74 -11.58
C LEU A 330 -1.52 9.67 -11.80
N THR A 331 -1.93 8.43 -11.55
CA THR A 331 -1.12 7.30 -11.93
C THR A 331 -1.17 7.20 -13.44
N ILE A 332 -0.02 7.40 -14.08
CA ILE A 332 0.16 7.27 -15.51
C ILE A 332 0.63 5.84 -15.74
N ASP A 333 -0.32 4.97 -16.03
CA ASP A 333 -0.13 3.56 -16.37
C ASP A 333 -0.54 3.30 -17.84
N ASP A 334 -0.67 2.04 -18.22
CA ASP A 334 -1.03 1.64 -19.60
C ASP A 334 -2.44 2.08 -20.03
N GLN A 335 -3.26 2.59 -19.11
CA GLN A 335 -4.63 3.05 -19.40
C GLN A 335 -4.71 4.54 -19.75
N VAL A 336 -3.64 5.30 -19.55
CA VAL A 336 -3.56 6.72 -19.92
C VAL A 336 -3.01 6.84 -21.34
N ASP A 337 -3.77 7.37 -22.30
CA ASP A 337 -3.21 7.59 -23.64
C ASP A 337 -2.00 8.55 -23.58
N VAL A 338 -0.88 8.17 -24.21
CA VAL A 338 0.34 9.00 -24.32
C VAL A 338 0.74 9.06 -25.80
N PRO A 339 0.91 10.26 -26.39
CA PRO A 339 0.94 11.55 -25.71
C PRO A 339 -0.47 12.15 -25.53
N SER A 340 -0.70 12.92 -24.46
CA SER A 340 -2.00 13.53 -24.19
C SER A 340 -2.00 14.76 -23.27
N VAL A 341 -3.10 15.52 -23.32
CA VAL A 341 -3.36 16.61 -22.39
C VAL A 341 -4.15 16.07 -21.20
N LEU A 342 -3.63 16.26 -19.99
CA LEU A 342 -4.26 15.81 -18.75
C LEU A 342 -5.26 16.85 -18.23
N TYR A 343 -4.92 18.13 -18.39
CA TYR A 343 -5.72 19.27 -17.96
C TYR A 343 -5.55 20.44 -18.93
N ARG A 344 -6.63 21.20 -19.16
CA ARG A 344 -6.60 22.45 -19.93
C ARG A 344 -7.72 23.39 -19.46
N ASP A 345 -7.39 24.67 -19.27
CA ASP A 345 -8.39 25.72 -19.05
C ASP A 345 -7.88 27.10 -19.56
N THR A 346 -8.77 28.07 -19.66
CA THR A 346 -8.48 29.46 -20.05
C THR A 346 -8.79 30.43 -18.90
N VAL A 347 -7.79 31.25 -18.55
CA VAL A 347 -7.82 32.11 -17.36
C VAL A 347 -7.41 33.53 -17.73
N THR A 348 -7.86 34.55 -17.00
CA THR A 348 -7.59 35.96 -17.37
C THR A 348 -6.75 36.73 -16.37
N ASP A 349 -6.60 36.24 -15.15
CA ASP A 349 -5.77 36.86 -14.11
C ASP A 349 -4.78 35.82 -13.57
N TRP A 350 -4.12 36.14 -12.47
CA TRP A 350 -3.29 35.19 -11.73
C TRP A 350 -4.02 33.86 -11.54
N VAL A 351 -3.39 32.80 -12.02
CA VAL A 351 -3.83 31.43 -11.86
C VAL A 351 -2.79 30.68 -11.08
N ARG A 352 -3.23 29.84 -10.14
CA ARG A 352 -2.39 28.76 -9.62
C ARG A 352 -2.68 27.47 -10.38
N LEU A 353 -1.66 26.84 -10.94
CA LEU A 353 -1.75 25.53 -11.57
C LEU A 353 -1.01 24.51 -10.69
N MET A 354 -1.72 23.50 -10.19
CA MET A 354 -1.11 22.37 -9.47
C MET A 354 -1.20 21.09 -10.29
N SER A 355 -0.10 20.35 -10.34
CA SER A 355 0.04 19.08 -11.08
C SER A 355 0.66 18.03 -10.16
N HIS A 356 0.17 16.79 -10.24
CA HIS A 356 0.70 15.67 -9.46
C HIS A 356 0.59 14.36 -10.24
N GLN A 357 1.72 13.87 -10.76
CA GLN A 357 1.75 12.75 -11.70
C GLN A 357 2.72 11.68 -11.25
N HIS A 358 2.30 10.42 -11.27
CA HIS A 358 3.10 9.26 -10.92
C HIS A 358 3.31 8.39 -12.15
N ASN A 359 4.54 8.24 -12.61
CA ASN A 359 4.85 7.35 -13.73
C ASN A 359 4.88 5.90 -13.25
N GLN A 360 3.87 5.10 -13.64
CA GLN A 360 3.80 3.66 -13.39
C GLN A 360 4.02 2.82 -14.65
N ARG A 361 4.48 3.45 -15.74
CA ARG A 361 4.95 2.74 -16.93
C ARG A 361 6.38 2.29 -16.76
N ASP A 362 6.78 1.37 -17.63
CA ASP A 362 8.15 0.88 -17.77
C ASP A 362 9.05 1.80 -18.62
N GLU A 363 8.51 2.91 -19.13
CA GLU A 363 9.21 3.89 -19.96
C GLU A 363 9.27 5.29 -19.30
N PRO A 364 10.31 6.10 -19.57
CA PRO A 364 10.36 7.49 -19.13
C PRO A 364 9.33 8.33 -19.87
N LEU A 365 8.72 9.27 -19.15
CA LEU A 365 7.72 10.20 -19.68
C LEU A 365 8.18 11.63 -19.44
N VAL A 366 7.71 12.56 -20.28
CA VAL A 366 7.83 13.99 -20.03
C VAL A 366 6.48 14.51 -19.59
N VAL A 367 6.47 15.18 -18.44
CA VAL A 367 5.31 15.90 -17.94
C VAL A 367 5.58 17.40 -18.09
N SER A 368 4.66 18.09 -18.75
CA SER A 368 4.82 19.50 -19.09
C SER A 368 3.76 20.34 -18.42
N THR A 369 4.19 21.41 -17.75
CA THR A 369 3.35 22.56 -17.42
C THR A 369 3.44 23.54 -18.58
N THR A 370 2.30 24.00 -19.12
CA THR A 370 2.30 24.87 -20.31
C THR A 370 1.42 26.10 -20.14
N ALA A 371 1.85 27.20 -20.75
CA ALA A 371 1.12 28.47 -20.81
C ALA A 371 1.13 29.00 -22.25
N SER A 372 -0.04 29.07 -22.88
CA SER A 372 -0.18 29.45 -24.29
C SER A 372 -0.91 30.78 -24.43
N ASN A 373 -0.50 31.61 -25.38
CA ASN A 373 -1.13 32.91 -25.65
C ASN A 373 -2.26 32.76 -26.69
N PRO A 374 -3.56 32.74 -26.28
CA PRO A 374 -4.67 32.67 -27.21
C PRO A 374 -5.01 34.02 -27.87
N THR A 375 -4.32 35.11 -27.49
CA THR A 375 -4.68 36.45 -27.93
C THR A 375 -4.07 36.78 -29.29
N GLY A 376 -4.67 37.75 -30.00
CA GLY A 376 -4.15 38.24 -31.27
C GLY A 376 -2.96 39.20 -31.14
N ARG A 377 -2.37 39.36 -29.95
CA ARG A 377 -1.23 40.28 -29.70
C ARG A 377 -0.15 39.57 -28.88
N PRO A 378 1.12 40.01 -28.96
CA PRO A 378 2.16 39.52 -28.05
C PRO A 378 1.79 39.80 -26.59
N ALA A 379 1.96 38.81 -25.73
CA ALA A 379 1.64 38.89 -24.30
C ALA A 379 2.86 38.53 -23.45
N GLU A 380 3.08 39.29 -22.39
CA GLU A 380 4.10 39.04 -21.37
C GLU A 380 3.60 37.98 -20.39
N LEU A 381 4.32 36.87 -20.26
CA LEU A 381 4.04 35.81 -19.29
C LEU A 381 4.85 36.06 -18.01
N TRP A 382 4.14 36.15 -16.90
CA TRP A 382 4.69 36.39 -15.58
C TRP A 382 4.51 35.17 -14.68
N VAL A 383 5.53 34.85 -13.90
CA VAL A 383 5.50 33.87 -12.81
C VAL A 383 5.67 34.61 -11.49
N ARG A 384 4.77 34.39 -10.53
CA ARG A 384 4.91 34.95 -9.16
C ARG A 384 5.58 33.98 -8.19
N ARG A 385 5.28 32.70 -8.34
CA ARG A 385 5.77 31.61 -7.50
C ARG A 385 5.81 30.32 -8.30
N CYS A 386 6.78 29.48 -8.02
CA CYS A 386 6.87 28.15 -8.60
C CYS A 386 7.52 27.17 -7.61
N GLY A 387 7.18 25.90 -7.71
CA GLY A 387 7.81 24.84 -6.95
C GLY A 387 7.58 23.49 -7.62
N VAL A 388 8.66 22.75 -7.83
CA VAL A 388 8.62 21.41 -8.42
C VAL A 388 9.31 20.43 -7.50
N GLY A 389 8.68 19.30 -7.24
CA GLY A 389 9.22 18.22 -6.43
C GLY A 389 9.17 16.92 -7.21
N LEU A 390 10.32 16.28 -7.32
CA LEU A 390 10.49 14.94 -7.89
C LEU A 390 10.95 13.99 -6.80
N ASP A 391 10.20 12.90 -6.61
CA ASP A 391 10.55 11.85 -5.64
C ASP A 391 9.82 10.55 -5.99
N ALA A 392 10.31 9.40 -5.52
CA ALA A 392 9.55 8.16 -5.64
C ALA A 392 8.32 8.16 -4.69
N ALA A 393 8.38 8.91 -3.58
CA ALA A 393 7.28 9.09 -2.66
C ALA A 393 6.39 10.31 -3.05
N PRO A 394 5.08 10.11 -3.31
CA PRO A 394 4.18 11.21 -3.67
C PRO A 394 4.13 12.34 -2.64
N SER A 395 4.18 11.96 -1.35
CA SER A 395 4.16 12.88 -0.22
C SER A 395 5.39 13.80 -0.19
N VAL A 396 6.58 13.25 -0.40
CA VAL A 396 7.85 13.99 -0.42
C VAL A 396 7.94 14.91 -1.64
N ALA A 397 7.55 14.42 -2.82
CA ALA A 397 7.42 15.25 -4.01
C ALA A 397 6.47 16.44 -3.73
N GLY A 398 5.35 16.16 -3.07
CA GLY A 398 4.37 17.17 -2.67
C GLY A 398 4.94 18.24 -1.74
N GLN A 399 5.60 17.81 -0.66
CA GLN A 399 6.21 18.70 0.34
C GLN A 399 7.31 19.59 -0.25
N ARG A 400 8.20 19.03 -1.09
CA ARG A 400 9.27 19.80 -1.73
C ARG A 400 8.71 20.89 -2.64
N ALA A 401 7.74 20.53 -3.49
CA ALA A 401 7.09 21.49 -4.37
C ALA A 401 6.41 22.62 -3.56
N THR A 402 5.72 22.31 -2.47
CA THR A 402 5.09 23.32 -1.61
C THR A 402 6.11 24.21 -0.92
N ARG A 403 7.16 23.62 -0.34
CA ARG A 403 8.22 24.36 0.32
C ARG A 403 8.83 25.39 -0.64
N ASP A 404 9.18 24.95 -1.85
CA ASP A 404 9.84 25.81 -2.84
C ASP A 404 8.87 26.88 -3.35
N PHE A 405 7.60 26.51 -3.59
CA PHE A 405 6.54 27.46 -3.94
C PHE A 405 6.30 28.54 -2.87
N LEU A 406 6.44 28.21 -1.59
CA LEU A 406 6.22 29.14 -0.47
C LEU A 406 7.49 29.89 -0.04
N ALA A 407 8.66 29.53 -0.56
CA ALA A 407 9.95 30.07 -0.10
C ALA A 407 10.08 31.57 -0.35
N GLU A 408 9.73 32.03 -1.56
CA GLU A 408 9.80 33.44 -1.95
C GLU A 408 8.62 33.82 -2.84
N GLU A 409 8.14 35.06 -2.71
CA GLU A 409 7.05 35.61 -3.53
C GLU A 409 7.60 36.79 -4.33
N SER A 410 7.82 36.58 -5.62
CA SER A 410 8.46 37.55 -6.51
C SER A 410 7.91 37.42 -7.92
N GLU A 411 7.36 38.51 -8.46
CA GLU A 411 6.87 38.54 -9.84
C GLU A 411 8.03 38.72 -10.82
N SER A 412 8.17 37.76 -11.73
CA SER A 412 9.22 37.74 -12.74
C SER A 412 8.63 37.51 -14.14
N LEU A 413 9.13 38.28 -15.11
CA LEU A 413 8.82 38.07 -16.52
C LEU A 413 9.63 36.87 -17.02
N VAL A 414 8.94 35.83 -17.49
CA VAL A 414 9.60 34.60 -17.96
C VAL A 414 9.61 34.45 -19.47
N ALA A 415 8.64 35.06 -20.17
CA ALA A 415 8.59 35.05 -21.62
C ALA A 415 7.72 36.19 -22.18
N THR A 416 7.94 36.56 -23.44
CA THR A 416 6.99 37.34 -24.24
C THR A 416 6.50 36.44 -25.36
N LEU A 417 5.25 36.00 -25.26
CA LEU A 417 4.64 35.02 -26.17
C LEU A 417 3.96 35.71 -27.34
N ALA A 418 4.35 35.38 -28.56
CA ALA A 418 3.62 35.75 -29.76
C ALA A 418 2.21 35.12 -29.79
N PRO A 419 1.28 35.61 -30.62
CA PRO A 419 -0.04 34.98 -30.80
C PRO A 419 0.10 33.49 -31.16
N GLY A 420 -0.53 32.62 -30.37
CA GLY A 420 -0.48 31.16 -30.52
C GLY A 420 0.79 30.49 -29.98
N GLU A 421 1.76 31.24 -29.48
CA GLU A 421 2.98 30.67 -28.89
C GLU A 421 2.70 30.07 -27.51
N THR A 422 3.43 29.00 -27.20
CA THR A 422 3.34 28.27 -25.93
C THR A 422 4.68 28.25 -25.22
N TRP A 423 4.66 28.62 -23.95
CA TRP A 423 5.75 28.39 -23.01
C TRP A 423 5.60 27.02 -22.34
N TRP A 424 6.74 26.36 -22.10
CA TRP A 424 6.85 25.00 -21.60
C TRP A 424 7.79 24.93 -20.41
N ASP A 425 7.37 24.18 -19.39
CA ASP A 425 8.20 23.74 -18.27
C ASP A 425 8.08 22.21 -18.17
N ASP A 426 9.16 21.54 -18.59
CA ASP A 426 9.20 20.10 -18.83
C ASP A 426 10.04 19.39 -17.76
N ASP A 427 9.47 18.33 -17.18
CA ASP A 427 10.18 17.41 -16.30
C ASP A 427 10.14 15.99 -16.86
N VAL A 428 11.29 15.31 -16.85
CA VAL A 428 11.38 13.89 -17.20
C VAL A 428 11.10 13.05 -15.95
N LEU A 429 10.06 12.23 -15.99
CA LEU A 429 9.71 11.27 -14.96
C LEU A 429 10.16 9.87 -15.39
N VAL A 430 11.09 9.30 -14.63
CA VAL A 430 11.46 7.89 -14.81
C VAL A 430 10.41 6.94 -14.21
N PRO A 431 10.38 5.65 -14.60
CA PRO A 431 9.49 4.66 -13.99
C PRO A 431 9.52 4.68 -12.46
N GLY A 432 8.33 4.68 -11.84
CA GLY A 432 8.14 4.74 -10.39
C GLY A 432 8.34 6.12 -9.75
N GLN A 433 8.62 7.17 -10.53
CA GLN A 433 8.83 8.52 -10.01
C GLN A 433 7.54 9.33 -10.03
N VAL A 434 7.40 10.19 -9.03
CA VAL A 434 6.31 11.14 -8.87
C VAL A 434 6.81 12.56 -9.07
N ARG A 435 6.07 13.35 -9.84
CA ARG A 435 6.20 14.79 -9.95
C ARG A 435 5.07 15.48 -9.21
N SER A 436 5.41 16.53 -8.47
CA SER A 436 4.48 17.57 -8.02
C SER A 436 4.95 18.91 -8.55
N GLY A 437 4.07 19.66 -9.21
CA GLY A 437 4.35 21.04 -9.63
C GLY A 437 3.29 22.01 -9.10
N LEU A 438 3.72 23.17 -8.59
CA LEU A 438 2.88 24.32 -8.31
C LEU A 438 3.42 25.53 -9.06
N TRP A 439 2.56 26.20 -9.81
CA TRP A 439 2.91 27.38 -10.58
C TRP A 439 1.88 28.47 -10.35
N GLU A 440 2.32 29.71 -10.22
CA GLU A 440 1.45 30.87 -10.23
C GLU A 440 1.78 31.77 -11.41
N LEU A 441 0.86 31.83 -12.38
CA LEU A 441 1.08 32.37 -13.71
C LEU A 441 0.06 33.46 -14.06
N ARG A 442 0.45 34.41 -14.92
CA ARG A 442 -0.46 35.36 -15.54
C ARG A 442 0.11 35.86 -16.86
N ALA A 443 -0.75 36.16 -17.83
CA ALA A 443 -0.37 36.91 -19.03
C ALA A 443 -0.83 38.37 -18.95
N THR A 444 -0.03 39.29 -19.48
CA THR A 444 -0.41 40.71 -19.64
C THR A 444 -0.09 41.27 -21.01
N VAL A 445 -0.88 42.23 -21.46
CA VAL A 445 -0.56 43.12 -22.58
C VAL A 445 -0.66 44.55 -22.08
N ASP A 446 0.40 45.34 -22.22
CA ASP A 446 0.48 46.71 -21.69
C ASP A 446 0.13 46.77 -20.18
N ARG A 447 0.58 45.77 -19.42
CA ARG A 447 0.27 45.52 -18.00
C ARG A 447 -1.19 45.19 -17.66
N VAL A 448 -2.06 45.08 -18.65
CA VAL A 448 -3.46 44.65 -18.47
C VAL A 448 -3.51 43.12 -18.54
N PRO A 449 -4.12 42.42 -17.56
CA PRO A 449 -4.34 40.98 -17.63
C PRO A 449 -5.08 40.58 -18.90
N VAL A 450 -4.65 39.50 -19.55
CA VAL A 450 -5.29 38.95 -20.76
C VAL A 450 -5.52 37.44 -20.63
N PRO A 451 -6.41 36.86 -21.46
CA PRO A 451 -6.60 35.41 -21.48
C PRO A 451 -5.29 34.65 -21.71
N LEU A 452 -5.10 33.57 -20.94
CA LEU A 452 -3.99 32.63 -20.99
C LEU A 452 -4.57 31.21 -20.99
N VAL A 453 -4.12 30.34 -21.89
CA VAL A 453 -4.48 28.93 -21.87
C VAL A 453 -3.42 28.18 -21.07
N VAL A 454 -3.80 27.57 -19.96
CA VAL A 454 -2.91 26.76 -19.13
C VAL A 454 -3.24 25.29 -19.27
N ALA A 455 -2.21 24.45 -19.31
CA ALA A 455 -2.39 23.01 -19.47
C ALA A 455 -1.31 22.21 -18.75
N THR A 456 -1.65 20.96 -18.44
CA THR A 456 -0.69 19.92 -18.03
C THR A 456 -0.79 18.79 -19.05
N SER A 457 0.34 18.38 -19.61
CA SER A 457 0.38 17.31 -20.60
C SER A 457 1.42 16.25 -20.24
N VAL A 458 1.24 15.05 -20.79
CA VAL A 458 2.19 13.95 -20.72
C VAL A 458 2.51 13.45 -22.11
N ARG A 459 3.79 13.17 -22.37
CA ARG A 459 4.26 12.71 -23.67
C ARG A 459 5.49 11.81 -23.51
N ARG A 460 5.78 10.99 -24.51
CA ARG A 460 7.11 10.35 -24.58
C ARG A 460 8.17 11.39 -24.99
N PRO A 461 9.44 11.20 -24.65
CA PRO A 461 10.52 12.12 -25.03
C PRO A 461 10.60 12.40 -26.54
N ASP A 462 10.20 11.45 -27.38
CA ASP A 462 10.22 11.49 -28.84
C ASP A 462 8.88 11.90 -29.48
N GLN A 463 7.89 12.24 -28.66
CA GLN A 463 6.53 12.56 -29.10
C GLN A 463 6.14 13.98 -28.67
N ASP A 464 5.39 14.66 -29.53
CA ASP A 464 4.81 15.96 -29.26
C ASP A 464 3.30 15.85 -28.98
N VAL A 465 2.80 16.79 -28.17
CA VAL A 465 1.38 17.02 -27.94
C VAL A 465 1.13 18.51 -28.00
N ASP A 466 0.15 18.94 -28.78
CA ASP A 466 -0.28 20.33 -28.76
C ASP A 466 -1.13 20.57 -27.50
N PRO A 467 -0.72 21.44 -26.56
CA PRO A 467 -1.44 21.63 -25.32
C PRO A 467 -2.73 22.45 -25.52
N VAL A 468 -2.86 23.19 -26.63
CA VAL A 468 -4.00 24.04 -26.95
C VAL A 468 -5.11 23.25 -27.63
N VAL A 469 -4.78 22.37 -28.58
CA VAL A 469 -5.79 21.62 -29.36
C VAL A 469 -5.78 20.11 -29.13
N GLY A 470 -4.77 19.56 -28.44
CA GLY A 470 -4.69 18.14 -28.14
C GLY A 470 -5.91 17.61 -27.38
N PRO A 471 -6.28 16.33 -27.56
CA PRO A 471 -7.38 15.75 -26.82
C PRO A 471 -7.05 15.72 -25.33
N VAL A 472 -8.01 16.16 -24.50
CA VAL A 472 -7.91 15.98 -23.05
C VAL A 472 -8.33 14.55 -22.75
N THR A 473 -7.42 13.72 -22.24
CA THR A 473 -7.69 12.29 -22.00
C THR A 473 -8.84 12.12 -21.01
N GLY A 474 -9.85 11.32 -21.36
CA GLY A 474 -10.98 11.02 -20.48
C GLY A 474 -10.71 9.82 -19.60
N ILE A 475 -9.98 9.99 -18.48
CA ILE A 475 -9.74 8.89 -17.54
C ILE A 475 -11.02 8.61 -16.75
N ARG A 476 -11.49 7.35 -16.79
CA ARG A 476 -12.77 6.90 -16.20
C ARG A 476 -12.60 6.14 -14.87
N PHE A 477 -11.76 6.62 -13.96
CA PHE A 477 -11.55 5.94 -12.67
C PHE A 477 -11.99 6.78 -11.47
N GLY A 478 -13.09 6.37 -10.83
CA GLY A 478 -13.48 6.82 -9.49
C GLY A 478 -13.69 8.33 -9.32
N ASN A 479 -13.65 8.80 -8.05
CA ASN A 479 -13.84 10.20 -7.65
C ASN A 479 -12.64 11.12 -8.01
N LEU A 480 -11.90 10.81 -9.09
CA LEU A 480 -10.83 11.65 -9.62
C LEU A 480 -11.47 12.82 -10.37
N GLN A 481 -11.46 14.01 -9.76
CA GLN A 481 -12.07 15.20 -10.36
C GLN A 481 -10.97 16.17 -10.77
N ARG A 482 -10.84 16.34 -12.09
CA ARG A 482 -10.03 17.40 -12.68
C ARG A 482 -10.90 18.64 -12.74
N ALA A 483 -10.75 19.49 -11.74
CA ALA A 483 -11.68 20.58 -11.53
C ALA A 483 -10.99 21.85 -11.02
N THR A 484 -11.65 22.97 -11.32
CA THR A 484 -11.31 24.29 -10.81
C THR A 484 -11.96 24.51 -9.46
N PHE A 485 -11.21 25.02 -8.48
CA PHE A 485 -11.66 25.21 -7.09
C PHE A 485 -11.25 26.58 -6.57
N ASP A 486 -12.06 27.17 -5.71
CA ASP A 486 -11.61 28.34 -4.94
C ASP A 486 -10.49 27.95 -3.97
N HIS A 487 -9.52 28.83 -3.79
CA HIS A 487 -8.43 28.64 -2.82
C HIS A 487 -8.00 29.94 -2.16
N ALA A 488 -7.20 29.80 -1.10
CA ALA A 488 -6.42 30.88 -0.52
C ALA A 488 -5.15 30.29 0.12
N ASP A 489 -4.02 30.99 0.00
CA ASP A 489 -2.89 30.80 0.91
C ASP A 489 -3.31 31.18 2.31
N ARG A 490 -2.81 30.40 3.26
CA ARG A 490 -3.09 30.62 4.66
C ARG A 490 -1.80 30.56 5.44
N ARG A 491 -1.54 31.60 6.22
CA ARG A 491 -0.35 31.69 7.06
C ARG A 491 -0.79 31.81 8.51
N ALA A 492 -0.17 31.03 9.37
CA ALA A 492 -0.24 31.18 10.82
C ALA A 492 1.18 31.17 11.38
N ARG A 493 1.43 31.97 12.41
CA ARG A 493 2.67 31.88 13.19
C ARG A 493 2.38 31.02 14.41
N LEU A 494 3.11 29.91 14.53
CA LEU A 494 3.08 29.07 15.72
C LEU A 494 4.20 29.53 16.66
N ALA A 495 3.84 29.97 17.86
CA ALA A 495 4.80 30.16 18.94
C ALA A 495 4.85 28.86 19.75
N VAL A 496 5.95 28.11 19.63
CA VAL A 496 6.16 26.89 20.40
C VAL A 496 7.10 27.22 21.55
N ASP A 497 6.66 27.02 22.79
CA ASP A 497 7.54 27.13 23.95
C ASP A 497 8.33 25.82 24.11
N LEU A 498 9.60 25.85 23.72
CA LEU A 498 10.49 24.69 23.78
C LEU A 498 11.06 24.45 25.19
N THR A 499 10.78 25.32 26.18
CA THR A 499 11.34 25.20 27.53
C THR A 499 10.66 24.12 28.39
N ALA A 500 9.47 23.65 28.00
CA ALA A 500 8.71 22.62 28.70
C ALA A 500 8.91 21.17 28.16
N GLY A 501 9.99 20.92 27.42
CA GLY A 501 10.22 19.61 26.77
C GLY A 501 9.48 19.44 25.44
N ALA A 502 9.64 18.28 24.80
CA ALA A 502 9.23 18.03 23.42
C ALA A 502 7.72 18.24 23.19
N GLN A 503 7.34 19.42 22.70
CA GLN A 503 5.98 19.68 22.22
C GLN A 503 5.87 19.25 20.76
N GLN A 504 5.00 18.28 20.48
CA GLN A 504 4.58 17.97 19.11
C GLN A 504 3.41 18.88 18.73
N ALA A 505 3.64 19.79 17.78
CA ALA A 505 2.56 20.48 17.10
C ALA A 505 2.02 19.57 15.98
N ALA A 506 0.74 19.18 16.07
CA ALA A 506 0.08 18.34 15.07
C ALA A 506 -0.94 19.17 14.27
N PHE A 507 -0.74 19.23 12.95
CA PHE A 507 -1.74 19.73 12.01
C PHE A 507 -2.60 18.55 11.54
N ASN A 508 -3.85 18.48 12.01
CA ASN A 508 -4.82 17.47 11.59
C ASN A 508 -5.92 18.14 10.76
N GLY A 509 -6.06 17.75 9.49
CA GLY A 509 -7.21 18.13 8.67
C GLY A 509 -8.51 17.46 9.17
N PRO A 510 -9.70 17.98 8.79
CA PRO A 510 -10.97 17.31 9.04
C PRO A 510 -11.04 15.92 8.36
N ALA A 511 -11.82 15.01 8.95
CA ALA A 511 -12.13 13.74 8.29
C ALA A 511 -12.96 13.98 7.01
N ARG A 512 -12.99 13.01 6.08
CA ARG A 512 -13.82 13.09 4.86
C ARG A 512 -15.31 13.28 5.18
N PRO A 513 -16.12 13.97 4.36
CA PRO A 513 -17.54 14.17 4.59
C PRO A 513 -18.33 12.87 4.82
N SER A 514 -17.88 11.76 4.24
CA SER A 514 -18.45 10.43 4.42
C SER A 514 -18.02 9.73 5.72
N SER A 515 -17.10 10.32 6.49
CA SER A 515 -16.60 9.78 7.75
C SER A 515 -17.53 10.16 8.90
N PRO A 516 -17.85 9.24 9.82
CA PRO A 516 -18.60 9.55 11.05
C PRO A 516 -17.86 10.56 11.96
N TRP A 517 -16.57 10.76 11.72
CA TRP A 517 -15.73 11.74 12.43
C TRP A 517 -15.68 13.11 11.74
N PHE A 518 -16.36 13.27 10.60
CA PHE A 518 -16.45 14.57 9.96
C PHE A 518 -17.19 15.54 10.86
N ARG A 519 -16.62 16.73 10.95
CA ARG A 519 -17.18 17.87 11.66
C ARG A 519 -17.03 19.05 10.69
N PRO A 520 -18.10 19.46 9.98
CA PRO A 520 -18.06 20.55 9.01
C PRO A 520 -17.45 21.83 9.60
N GLU A 521 -17.72 22.10 10.87
CA GLU A 521 -17.18 23.22 11.64
C GLU A 521 -15.67 23.13 11.92
N ARG A 522 -15.07 21.95 11.69
CA ARG A 522 -13.61 21.73 11.74
C ARG A 522 -12.97 21.68 10.37
N ALA A 523 -13.77 21.80 9.30
CA ALA A 523 -13.22 21.80 7.96
C ALA A 523 -12.45 23.10 7.73
N ILE A 524 -11.23 22.97 7.19
CA ILE A 524 -10.46 24.12 6.73
C ILE A 524 -11.01 24.47 5.35
N THR A 525 -11.32 25.74 5.11
CA THR A 525 -11.85 26.21 3.81
C THR A 525 -10.93 25.80 2.67
N GLY A 526 -11.50 25.20 1.62
CA GLY A 526 -10.76 24.59 0.51
C GLY A 526 -10.87 23.07 0.51
N GLU A 527 -10.94 22.42 1.68
CA GLU A 527 -11.24 20.99 1.76
C GLU A 527 -12.73 20.72 1.50
N TYR A 528 -13.02 19.78 0.60
CA TYR A 528 -14.40 19.42 0.22
C TYR A 528 -15.22 20.57 -0.36
N ALA A 529 -14.52 21.62 -0.84
CA ALA A 529 -15.13 22.72 -1.55
C ALA A 529 -15.67 22.25 -2.91
N PRO A 530 -16.85 22.75 -3.35
CA PRO A 530 -17.35 22.47 -4.68
C PRO A 530 -16.41 23.09 -5.72
N GLY A 531 -16.28 22.42 -6.85
CA GLY A 531 -15.53 22.87 -8.01
C GLY A 531 -16.29 22.60 -9.30
N VAL A 532 -15.65 22.92 -10.42
CA VAL A 532 -16.21 22.72 -11.76
C VAL A 532 -15.30 21.78 -12.54
N ASP A 533 -15.83 20.62 -12.94
CA ASP A 533 -15.11 19.64 -13.74
C ASP A 533 -14.87 20.16 -15.16
N VAL A 534 -13.61 20.22 -15.57
CA VAL A 534 -13.20 20.77 -16.87
C VAL A 534 -13.23 19.74 -18.01
N VAL A 535 -13.37 18.45 -17.68
CA VAL A 535 -13.40 17.34 -18.64
C VAL A 535 -14.85 16.99 -19.00
N ASP A 536 -15.75 17.07 -18.03
CA ASP A 536 -17.12 16.57 -18.12
C ASP A 536 -18.18 17.66 -18.41
N GLY A 537 -17.76 18.79 -19.00
CA GLY A 537 -18.65 19.86 -19.46
C GLY A 537 -19.23 20.73 -18.34
N GLY A 538 -18.45 21.00 -17.29
CA GLY A 538 -18.86 21.90 -16.21
C GLY A 538 -19.71 21.25 -15.12
N ARG A 539 -19.66 19.92 -15.00
CA ARG A 539 -20.32 19.19 -13.89
C ARG A 539 -19.72 19.60 -12.54
N ALA A 540 -20.54 19.53 -11.49
CA ALA A 540 -20.07 19.81 -10.14
C ALA A 540 -19.02 18.79 -9.69
N ALA A 541 -17.89 19.30 -9.24
CA ALA A 541 -16.82 18.57 -8.58
C ALA A 541 -16.76 18.95 -7.08
N VAL A 542 -15.97 18.22 -6.30
CA VAL A 542 -15.72 18.37 -4.87
C VAL A 542 -14.24 18.06 -4.62
N ASN A 543 -13.52 19.01 -4.04
CA ASN A 543 -12.13 18.80 -3.66
C ASN A 543 -12.05 17.70 -2.58
N ASN A 544 -11.48 16.54 -2.86
CA ASN A 544 -11.50 15.42 -1.92
C ASN A 544 -10.55 15.55 -0.72
N GLY A 545 -9.92 16.73 -0.52
CA GLY A 545 -9.16 17.10 0.68
C GLY A 545 -7.80 16.43 0.83
N ASN A 546 -7.46 15.43 -0.01
CA ASN A 546 -6.24 14.64 0.17
C ASN A 546 -4.96 15.36 -0.31
N TYR A 547 -5.05 16.28 -1.27
CA TYR A 547 -3.87 16.98 -1.83
C TYR A 547 -4.12 18.43 -2.27
N GLY A 548 -5.37 18.91 -2.20
CA GLY A 548 -5.72 20.31 -2.47
C GLY A 548 -5.40 21.26 -1.32
N VAL A 549 -4.97 20.72 -0.19
CA VAL A 549 -4.45 21.46 0.96
C VAL A 549 -3.08 20.86 1.27
N ARG A 550 -2.02 21.61 0.95
CA ARG A 550 -0.65 21.27 1.34
C ARG A 550 -0.27 22.20 2.49
N TYR A 551 -0.02 21.61 3.66
CA TYR A 551 0.31 22.31 4.91
C TYR A 551 1.77 22.76 4.92
#